data_AF-A0A7Y2D6R8-F1
#
_entry.id   AF-A0A7Y2D6R8-F1
#
_cell.length_a   1.000
_cell.length_b   1.000
_cell.length_c   1.000
_cell.angle_alpha   90.00
_cell.angle_beta   90.00
_cell.angle_gamma   90.00
#
_symmetry.space_group_name_H-M   'P 1'
#
loop_
_entity.id
_entity.type
_entity.pdbx_description
1 polymer ?
#
loop_
_entity_poly.entity_id
_entity_poly.type
_entity_poly.pdbx_seq_one_letter_code
_entity_poly.pdbx_strand_id
1 'polypeptide(L)'
;MKIFLVVFAVLISVIQNPAQCGDRKMTKEKEAPPVVVPADKFENLPDGVKAKDEVKEVVVDDEGQLVSSKIITVEQKLKSLGAGYQDGILVDSKNNQIRFFKPSIRGASEGPEGDKKFYDLERKRLEDLKAKFTVIEIYINPLKVM
;
A
#
# COMPACT_ATOMS: atom_id res chain seq x y z
N MET A 1 -66.65 -14.06 1.01
CA MET A 1 -67.05 -12.66 0.78
C MET A 1 -65.84 -11.85 0.37
N LYS A 2 -65.98 -11.01 -0.68
CA LYS A 2 -64.99 -10.12 -1.34
C LYS A 2 -63.96 -10.84 -2.24
N ILE A 3 -64.26 -11.01 -3.54
CA ILE A 3 -64.18 -10.05 -4.68
C ILE A 3 -62.70 -9.75 -5.01
N PHE A 4 -62.05 -10.40 -5.98
CA PHE A 4 -62.10 -10.29 -7.47
C PHE A 4 -61.64 -8.92 -8.03
N LEU A 5 -60.45 -8.90 -8.64
CA LEU A 5 -60.01 -8.16 -9.86
C LEU A 5 -58.49 -8.46 -10.00
N VAL A 6 -57.99 -9.33 -10.89
CA VAL A 6 -58.12 -9.42 -12.37
C VAL A 6 -57.60 -8.08 -12.92
N VAL A 7 -56.57 -7.92 -13.75
CA VAL A 7 -55.95 -8.68 -14.85
C VAL A 7 -54.69 -7.86 -15.29
N PHE A 8 -53.80 -8.20 -16.21
CA PHE A 8 -53.77 -9.12 -17.36
C PHE A 8 -52.30 -9.41 -17.73
N ALA A 9 -52.15 -10.59 -18.33
CA ALA A 9 -51.07 -11.15 -19.16
C ALA A 9 -50.02 -10.17 -19.76
N VAL A 10 -48.80 -10.62 -20.09
CA VAL A 10 -48.50 -11.41 -21.30
C VAL A 10 -47.17 -12.16 -21.07
N LEU A 11 -47.14 -13.49 -21.07
CA LEU A 11 -47.16 -14.46 -22.18
C LEU A 11 -45.76 -14.79 -22.73
N ILE A 12 -45.30 -15.99 -22.36
CA ILE A 12 -44.65 -17.02 -23.18
C ILE A 12 -43.35 -16.68 -23.88
N SER A 13 -42.27 -17.37 -23.47
CA SER A 13 -41.54 -18.39 -24.27
C SER A 13 -40.24 -18.74 -23.55
N VAL A 14 -39.61 -19.91 -23.56
CA VAL A 14 -39.86 -21.28 -24.01
C VAL A 14 -38.65 -22.04 -23.41
N ILE A 15 -38.92 -23.13 -22.68
CA ILE A 15 -38.23 -24.43 -22.71
C ILE A 15 -36.69 -24.44 -22.85
N GLN A 16 -35.97 -24.97 -21.84
CA GLN A 16 -35.13 -26.18 -21.90
C GLN A 16 -34.11 -26.23 -20.74
N ASN A 17 -34.35 -27.12 -19.75
CA ASN A 17 -33.30 -27.87 -19.05
C ASN A 17 -32.94 -29.09 -19.96
N PRO A 18 -31.86 -29.90 -19.74
CA PRO A 18 -30.79 -29.87 -18.72
C PRO A 18 -29.36 -30.18 -19.29
N ALA A 19 -28.37 -30.24 -18.39
CA ALA A 19 -27.11 -31.00 -18.48
C ALA A 19 -26.08 -30.64 -19.58
N GLN A 20 -24.94 -30.10 -19.16
CA GLN A 20 -23.61 -30.63 -19.50
C GLN A 20 -22.52 -30.05 -18.60
N CYS A 21 -21.86 -30.94 -17.85
CA CYS A 21 -20.50 -30.73 -17.35
C CYS A 21 -19.58 -30.39 -18.53
N GLY A 22 -18.78 -29.33 -18.39
CA GLY A 22 -17.73 -28.98 -19.34
C GLY A 22 -16.90 -27.81 -18.80
N ASP A 23 -15.70 -28.15 -18.33
CA ASP A 23 -14.52 -27.30 -18.13
C ASP A 23 -14.72 -25.86 -17.59
N ARG A 24 -14.51 -25.71 -16.27
CA ARG A 24 -14.16 -24.42 -15.66
C ARG A 24 -12.82 -23.94 -16.22
N LYS A 25 -12.86 -23.19 -17.32
CA LYS A 25 -11.76 -22.27 -17.66
C LYS A 25 -11.73 -21.18 -16.60
N MET A 26 -10.63 -21.11 -15.85
CA MET A 26 -10.32 -20.01 -14.94
C MET A 26 -10.52 -18.69 -15.69
N THR A 27 -11.58 -17.97 -15.32
CA THR A 27 -11.77 -16.61 -15.78
C THR A 27 -10.73 -15.79 -15.05
N LYS A 28 -9.72 -15.30 -15.78
CA LYS A 28 -8.74 -14.32 -15.30
C LYS A 28 -9.50 -13.26 -14.51
N GLU A 29 -9.20 -13.17 -13.22
CA GLU A 29 -9.55 -12.04 -12.38
C GLU A 29 -9.04 -10.80 -13.10
N LYS A 30 -9.99 -10.02 -13.63
CA LYS A 30 -9.72 -8.77 -14.32
C LYS A 30 -9.22 -7.82 -13.25
N GLU A 31 -7.90 -7.74 -13.11
CA GLU A 31 -7.21 -6.76 -12.29
C GLU A 31 -7.89 -5.41 -12.51
N ALA A 32 -8.53 -4.91 -11.46
CA ALA A 32 -9.23 -3.64 -11.52
C ALA A 32 -8.25 -2.60 -12.04
N PRO A 33 -8.67 -1.69 -12.96
CA PRO A 33 -7.77 -0.65 -13.43
C PRO A 33 -7.18 0.07 -12.20
N PRO A 34 -5.88 0.38 -12.20
CA PRO A 34 -5.24 1.02 -11.06
C PRO A 34 -6.08 2.24 -10.71
N VAL A 35 -6.61 2.27 -9.49
CA VAL A 35 -7.37 3.42 -8.99
C VAL A 35 -6.39 4.59 -9.05
N VAL A 36 -6.54 5.44 -10.06
CA VAL A 36 -5.73 6.64 -10.22
C VAL A 36 -6.13 7.56 -9.08
N VAL A 37 -5.41 7.44 -7.97
CA VAL A 37 -5.53 8.36 -6.84
C VAL A 37 -5.05 9.72 -7.36
N PRO A 38 -5.91 10.76 -7.36
CA PRO A 38 -5.52 12.08 -7.84
C PRO A 38 -4.30 12.60 -7.08
N ALA A 39 -3.38 13.27 -7.78
CA ALA A 39 -2.10 13.75 -7.24
C ALA A 39 -2.29 14.70 -6.04
N ASP A 40 -3.43 15.38 -5.97
CA ASP A 40 -3.77 16.39 -4.97
C ASP A 40 -4.16 15.81 -3.59
N LYS A 41 -4.13 14.48 -3.41
CA LYS A 41 -4.54 13.82 -2.16
C LYS A 41 -3.50 13.81 -1.04
N PHE A 42 -2.25 14.20 -1.30
CA PHE A 42 -1.15 14.11 -0.32
C PHE A 42 -0.53 15.46 0.03
N GLU A 43 -1.33 16.53 0.07
CA GLU A 43 -0.86 17.88 0.43
C GLU A 43 -0.52 18.01 1.94
N ASN A 44 -1.14 17.20 2.80
CA ASN A 44 -0.99 17.27 4.26
C ASN A 44 0.08 16.32 4.84
N LEU A 45 1.19 16.12 4.13
CA LEU A 45 2.28 15.30 4.65
C LEU A 45 2.93 15.94 5.89
N PRO A 46 3.45 15.13 6.84
CA PRO A 46 4.17 15.67 8.00
C PRO A 46 5.36 16.54 7.59
N ASP A 47 5.69 17.52 8.44
CA ASP A 47 6.84 18.40 8.23
C ASP A 47 8.12 17.61 7.93
N GLY A 48 8.84 18.05 6.89
CA GLY A 48 10.08 17.43 6.46
C GLY A 48 9.91 16.19 5.57
N VAL A 49 8.69 15.80 5.22
CA VAL A 49 8.37 14.78 4.21
C VAL A 49 7.71 15.44 3.00
N LYS A 50 8.24 15.17 1.81
CA LYS A 50 7.69 15.66 0.54
C LYS A 50 7.20 14.49 -0.30
N ALA A 51 6.16 14.72 -1.09
CA ALA A 51 5.63 13.73 -2.05
C ALA A 51 6.70 13.19 -3.02
N LYS A 52 7.74 14.00 -3.31
CA LYS A 52 8.87 13.66 -4.18
C LYS A 52 10.06 13.04 -3.46
N ASP A 53 10.02 12.90 -2.13
CA ASP A 53 11.11 12.25 -1.40
C ASP A 53 11.26 10.80 -1.89
N GLU A 54 12.49 10.34 -1.94
CA GLU A 54 12.83 9.00 -2.43
C GLU A 54 12.49 7.96 -1.36
N VAL A 55 11.96 6.82 -1.79
CA VAL A 55 11.67 5.64 -0.98
C VAL A 55 12.28 4.45 -1.69
N LYS A 56 13.06 3.64 -0.97
CA LYS A 56 13.61 2.40 -1.52
C LYS A 56 12.58 1.30 -1.31
N GLU A 57 11.93 0.89 -2.40
CA GLU A 57 11.07 -0.28 -2.39
C GLU A 57 11.91 -1.53 -2.62
N VAL A 58 11.81 -2.46 -1.69
CA VAL A 58 12.56 -3.71 -1.68
C VAL A 58 11.57 -4.86 -1.86
N VAL A 59 11.82 -5.73 -2.84
CA VAL A 59 11.09 -6.97 -3.04
C VAL A 59 11.96 -8.09 -2.53
N VAL A 60 11.43 -8.84 -1.56
CA VAL A 60 12.06 -10.05 -1.03
C VAL A 60 11.25 -11.27 -1.45
N ASP A 61 11.91 -12.42 -1.58
CA ASP A 61 11.23 -13.70 -1.79
C ASP A 61 10.66 -14.26 -0.47
N ASP A 62 10.08 -15.47 -0.55
CA ASP A 62 9.49 -16.17 0.60
C ASP A 62 10.54 -16.57 1.66
N GLU A 63 11.82 -16.61 1.28
CA GLU A 63 12.95 -16.87 2.19
C GLU A 63 13.51 -15.56 2.79
N GLY A 64 12.93 -14.42 2.42
CA GLY A 64 13.38 -13.10 2.86
C GLY A 64 14.63 -12.59 2.14
N GLN A 65 15.07 -13.26 1.07
CA GLN A 65 16.21 -12.82 0.27
C GLN A 65 15.81 -11.70 -0.67
N LEU A 66 16.72 -10.76 -0.88
CA LEU A 66 16.50 -9.63 -1.79
C LEU A 66 16.39 -10.11 -3.24
N VAL A 67 15.20 -9.98 -3.83
CA VAL A 67 14.94 -10.27 -5.25
C VAL A 67 15.20 -9.05 -6.12
N SER A 68 14.69 -7.89 -5.72
CA SER A 68 14.91 -6.65 -6.45
C SER A 68 14.75 -5.43 -5.55
N SER A 69 15.29 -4.30 -5.99
CA SER A 69 14.99 -3.01 -5.38
C SER A 69 14.83 -1.93 -6.42
N LYS A 70 13.93 -0.99 -6.18
CA LYS A 70 13.75 0.20 -7.00
C LYS A 70 13.56 1.42 -6.11
N ILE A 71 13.95 2.58 -6.63
CA ILE A 71 13.66 3.86 -5.99
C ILE A 71 12.35 4.39 -6.58
N ILE A 72 11.40 4.69 -5.70
CA ILE A 72 10.12 5.32 -6.03
C ILE A 72 9.96 6.59 -5.19
N THR A 73 8.93 7.38 -5.47
CA THR A 73 8.61 8.54 -4.63
C THR A 73 7.68 8.17 -3.48
N VAL A 74 7.65 9.00 -2.43
CA VAL A 74 6.66 8.92 -1.35
C VAL A 74 5.23 8.87 -1.93
N GLU A 75 4.93 9.72 -2.91
CA GLU A 75 3.62 9.73 -3.57
C GLU A 75 3.30 8.37 -4.20
N GLN A 76 4.24 7.79 -4.95
CA GLN A 76 4.05 6.48 -5.58
C GLN A 76 3.82 5.39 -4.53
N LYS A 77 4.55 5.42 -3.41
CA LYS A 77 4.37 4.48 -2.31
C LYS A 77 3.01 4.64 -1.63
N LEU A 78 2.58 5.87 -1.39
CA LEU A 78 1.27 6.15 -0.79
C LEU A 78 0.14 5.67 -1.71
N LYS A 79 0.26 5.87 -3.02
CA LYS A 79 -0.68 5.34 -4.00
C LYS A 79 -0.73 3.81 -3.98
N SER A 80 0.42 3.13 -3.93
CA SER A 80 0.46 1.66 -3.89
C SER A 80 -0.10 1.07 -2.59
N LEU A 81 -0.05 1.81 -1.49
CA LEU A 81 -0.67 1.43 -0.21
C LEU A 81 -2.19 1.70 -0.18
N GLY A 82 -2.74 2.38 -1.19
CA GLY A 82 -4.12 2.87 -1.19
C GLY A 82 -4.35 3.90 -0.07
N ALA A 83 -3.35 4.74 0.19
CA ALA A 83 -3.36 5.66 1.32
C ALA A 83 -4.42 6.75 1.19
N GLY A 84 -4.98 7.15 2.34
CA GLY A 84 -5.95 8.23 2.46
C GLY A 84 -5.97 8.82 3.86
N TYR A 85 -6.71 9.92 4.05
CA TYR A 85 -6.92 10.52 5.36
C TYR A 85 -8.24 10.05 5.95
N GLN A 86 -8.20 9.57 7.19
CA GLN A 86 -9.36 9.28 8.02
C GLN A 86 -9.21 10.06 9.33
N ASP A 87 -10.19 10.93 9.63
CA ASP A 87 -10.17 11.78 10.83
C ASP A 87 -8.86 12.60 11.00
N GLY A 88 -8.30 13.06 9.87
CA GLY A 88 -7.03 13.80 9.83
C GLY A 88 -5.78 12.93 9.96
N ILE A 89 -5.92 11.61 10.05
CA ILE A 89 -4.82 10.65 10.16
C ILE A 89 -4.59 9.99 8.81
N LEU A 90 -3.33 9.97 8.35
CA LEU A 90 -2.92 9.24 7.16
C LEU A 90 -2.92 7.73 7.44
N VAL A 91 -3.74 6.97 6.71
CA VAL A 91 -3.92 5.52 6.87
C VAL A 91 -3.74 4.80 5.53
N ASP A 92 -3.40 3.51 5.57
CA ASP A 92 -3.36 2.63 4.39
C ASP A 92 -4.74 2.03 4.05
N SER A 93 -4.81 1.26 2.96
CA SER A 93 -6.03 0.54 2.55
C SER A 93 -6.56 -0.49 3.56
N LYS A 94 -5.77 -0.86 4.57
CA LYS A 94 -6.15 -1.76 5.68
C LYS A 94 -6.48 -0.98 6.95
N ASN A 95 -6.57 0.34 6.87
CA ASN A 95 -6.81 1.26 7.97
C ASN A 95 -5.71 1.28 9.05
N ASN A 96 -4.47 0.88 8.70
CA ASN A 96 -3.33 1.09 9.59
C ASN A 96 -2.79 2.50 9.42
N GLN A 97 -2.47 3.17 10.53
CA GLN A 97 -1.82 4.47 10.47
C GLN A 97 -0.46 4.35 9.76
N ILE A 98 -0.22 5.26 8.81
CA ILE A 98 1.04 5.39 8.10
C ILE A 98 1.96 6.34 8.86
N ARG A 99 3.20 5.93 9.07
CA ARG A 99 4.27 6.76 9.64
C ARG A 99 5.46 6.80 8.68
N PHE A 100 6.16 7.92 8.69
CA PHE A 100 7.40 8.08 7.91
C PHE A 100 8.59 7.87 8.84
N PHE A 101 9.56 7.09 8.38
CA PHE A 101 10.84 6.93 9.05
C PHE A 101 11.94 7.49 8.14
N LYS A 102 12.67 8.48 8.64
CA LYS A 102 13.81 9.07 7.94
C LYS A 102 15.07 8.64 8.70
N PRO A 103 15.90 7.74 8.13
CA PRO A 103 17.11 7.30 8.78
C PRO A 103 18.02 8.48 9.09
N SER A 104 18.53 8.54 10.30
CA SER A 104 19.52 9.57 10.64
C SER A 104 20.87 9.16 10.04
N ILE A 105 21.52 10.07 9.30
CA ILE A 105 22.90 9.85 8.84
C ILE A 105 23.83 10.47 9.88
N ARG A 106 24.75 9.65 10.40
CA ARG A 106 25.81 10.10 11.28
C ARG A 106 27.14 10.12 10.54
N GLY A 107 27.92 11.19 10.69
CA GLY A 107 29.32 11.19 10.29
C GLY A 107 30.16 10.35 11.26
N ALA A 108 31.24 9.74 10.77
CA ALA A 108 32.13 8.79 11.47
C ALA A 108 32.92 9.44 12.64
N SER A 109 32.20 9.96 13.64
CA SER A 109 32.69 10.85 14.69
C SER A 109 32.97 10.12 16.01
N GLU A 110 32.37 8.96 16.24
CA GLU A 110 32.58 8.14 17.46
C GLU A 110 33.31 6.82 17.19
N GLY A 111 33.86 6.66 15.99
CA GLY A 111 34.52 5.42 15.57
C GLY A 111 33.55 4.24 15.39
N PRO A 112 34.07 3.07 14.98
CA PRO A 112 33.25 1.95 14.52
C PRO A 112 32.23 1.44 15.54
N GLU A 113 32.57 1.44 16.83
CA GLU A 113 31.67 0.97 17.89
C GLU A 113 30.52 1.95 18.16
N GLY A 114 30.79 3.26 18.15
CA GLY A 114 29.77 4.29 18.31
C GLY A 114 28.80 4.30 17.12
N ASP A 115 29.34 4.15 15.91
CA ASP A 115 28.54 4.04 14.69
C ASP A 115 27.65 2.80 14.71
N LYS A 116 28.19 1.64 15.11
CA LYS A 116 27.40 0.41 15.26
C LYS A 116 26.23 0.59 16.24
N LYS A 117 26.50 1.13 17.44
CA LYS A 117 25.46 1.38 18.45
C LYS A 117 24.35 2.30 17.92
N PHE A 118 24.74 3.33 17.16
CA PHE A 118 23.80 4.24 16.53
C PHE A 118 22.90 3.53 15.51
N TYR A 119 23.48 2.73 14.60
CA TYR A 119 22.70 1.98 13.61
C TYR A 119 21.80 0.92 14.24
N ASP A 120 22.27 0.25 15.31
CA ASP A 120 21.45 -0.73 16.05
C ASP A 120 20.25 -0.05 16.73
N LEU A 121 20.44 1.15 17.29
CA LEU A 121 19.36 1.94 17.89
C LEU A 121 18.33 2.40 16.85
N GLU A 122 18.78 2.92 15.71
CA GLU A 122 17.90 3.34 14.61
C GLU A 122 17.12 2.14 14.04
N ARG A 123 17.75 0.97 13.92
CA ARG A 123 17.08 -0.27 13.50
C ARG A 123 16.00 -0.68 14.50
N LYS A 124 16.31 -0.67 15.79
CA LYS A 124 15.33 -0.99 16.84
C LYS A 124 14.14 -0.03 16.80
N ARG A 125 14.40 1.27 16.64
CA ARG A 125 13.34 2.28 16.50
C ARG A 125 12.45 2.01 15.28
N LEU A 126 13.04 1.61 14.15
CA LEU A 126 12.31 1.23 12.96
C LEU A 126 11.46 -0.02 13.18
N GLU A 127 11.98 -1.05 13.83
CA GLU A 127 11.26 -2.27 14.18
C GLU A 127 10.08 -1.98 15.11
N ASP A 128 10.29 -1.17 16.15
CA ASP A 128 9.25 -0.75 17.08
C ASP A 128 8.11 0.03 16.38
N LEU A 129 8.43 0.81 15.35
CA LEU A 129 7.43 1.49 14.51
C LEU A 129 6.68 0.50 13.61
N LYS A 130 7.40 -0.41 12.94
CA LYS A 130 6.80 -1.42 12.05
C LYS A 130 5.87 -2.39 12.79
N ALA A 131 6.11 -2.61 14.08
CA ALA A 131 5.22 -3.42 14.92
C ALA A 131 3.85 -2.78 15.17
N LYS A 132 3.72 -1.45 14.99
CA LYS A 132 2.51 -0.68 15.34
C LYS A 132 1.86 0.03 14.15
N PHE A 133 2.63 0.32 13.11
CA PHE A 133 2.25 1.20 12.02
C PHE A 133 2.71 0.64 10.69
N THR A 134 2.06 1.09 9.62
CA THR A 134 2.62 0.96 8.28
C THR A 134 3.72 2.02 8.10
N VAL A 135 4.97 1.59 7.99
CA VAL A 135 6.12 2.51 7.93
C VAL A 135 6.60 2.71 6.49
N ILE A 136 6.71 3.96 6.07
CA ILE A 136 7.40 4.36 4.83
C ILE A 136 8.80 4.83 5.21
N GLU A 137 9.80 4.06 4.79
CA GLU A 137 11.21 4.40 4.97
C GLU A 137 11.68 5.34 3.86
N ILE A 138 11.96 6.59 4.23
CA ILE A 138 12.54 7.56 3.32
C ILE A 138 13.97 7.15 3.02
N TYR A 139 14.26 6.92 1.75
CA TYR A 139 15.60 6.67 1.28
C TYR A 139 16.39 7.98 1.27
N ILE A 140 17.54 7.95 1.91
CA ILE A 140 18.50 9.05 1.83
C ILE A 140 19.70 8.54 1.06
N ASN A 141 19.94 9.14 -0.11
CA ASN A 141 21.14 8.86 -0.87
C ASN A 141 22.34 9.49 -0.15
N PRO A 142 23.28 8.71 0.42
CA PRO A 142 24.39 9.25 1.18
C PRO A 142 25.28 10.18 0.35
N LEU A 143 25.34 10.00 -0.97
CA LEU A 143 26.12 10.85 -1.88
C LEU A 143 25.49 12.23 -2.13
N LYS A 144 24.21 12.43 -1.78
CA LYS A 144 23.53 13.74 -1.92
C LYS A 144 23.61 14.58 -0.63
N VAL A 145 24.12 14.01 0.47
CA VAL A 145 24.12 14.65 1.80
C VAL A 145 25.54 14.93 2.31
N MET A 146 26.56 14.48 1.57
CA MET A 146 27.97 14.88 1.73
C MET A 146 28.27 16.08 0.81
#